data_AF-A0A4P0Y7Z8-F1
#
_entry.id   AF-A0A4P0Y7Z8-F1
#
_cell.length_a   1.000
_cell.length_b   1.000
_cell.length_c   1.000
_cell.angle_alpha   90.00
_cell.angle_beta   90.00
_cell.angle_gamma   90.00
#
_symmetry.space_group_name_H-M   'P 1'
#
loop_
_entity.id
_entity.type
_entity.pdbx_description
1 polymer ?
#
loop_
_entity_poly.entity_id
_entity_poly.type
_entity_poly.pdbx_seq_one_letter_code
_entity_poly.pdbx_strand_id
1 'polypeptide(L)'
;MAAFVKASMEGWKSYLRDPAPGNSLIGKANPQMGAEQIAFGIAQMKQYQLVTGGDAKTGGIGIITEPRLKKTWDMLVKNKLIDASKVPFEQTYTLEMVKDAGVMP
;
A
#
# COMPACT_ATOMS: atom_id res chain seq x y z
N MET A 1 -16.74 1.32 -4.01
CA MET A 1 -15.40 0.76 -3.72
C MET A 1 -14.27 1.74 -4.06
N ALA A 2 -14.22 2.35 -5.25
CA ALA A 2 -13.19 3.34 -5.61
C ALA A 2 -13.04 4.51 -4.60
N ALA A 3 -14.15 5.07 -4.10
CA ALA A 3 -14.10 6.12 -3.07
C ALA A 3 -13.40 5.67 -1.77
N PHE A 4 -13.61 4.42 -1.36
CA PHE A 4 -12.94 3.84 -0.19
C PHE A 4 -11.44 3.68 -0.42
N VAL A 5 -11.04 3.21 -1.62
CA VAL A 5 -9.63 3.10 -2.00
C VAL A 5 -8.97 4.47 -2.00
N LYS A 6 -9.60 5.48 -2.63
CA LYS A 6 -9.10 6.86 -2.60
C LYS A 6 -8.97 7.41 -1.18
N ALA A 7 -10.00 7.24 -0.35
CA ALA A 7 -9.97 7.68 1.06
C ALA A 7 -8.85 6.99 1.85
N SER A 8 -8.56 5.72 1.56
CA SER A 8 -7.44 5.00 2.19
C SER A 8 -6.08 5.63 1.83
N MET A 9 -5.90 6.06 0.58
CA MET A 9 -4.67 6.75 0.14
C MET A 9 -4.54 8.15 0.74
N GLU A 10 -5.63 8.90 0.83
CA GLU A 10 -5.68 10.18 1.55
C GLU A 10 -5.34 9.99 3.04
N GLY A 11 -5.85 8.91 3.65
CA GLY A 11 -5.53 8.52 5.03
C GLY A 11 -4.03 8.32 5.24
N TRP A 12 -3.36 7.58 4.35
CA TRP A 12 -1.91 7.41 4.39
C TRP A 12 -1.15 8.73 4.22
N LYS A 13 -1.57 9.57 3.27
CA LYS A 13 -0.99 10.90 3.06
C LYS A 13 -1.08 11.75 4.33
N SER A 14 -2.27 11.79 4.93
CA SER A 14 -2.51 12.52 6.18
C SER A 14 -1.70 11.96 7.33
N TYR A 15 -1.67 10.63 7.51
CA TYR A 15 -0.98 9.96 8.60
C TYR A 15 0.54 10.19 8.57
N LEU A 16 1.14 10.17 7.38
CA LEU A 16 2.57 10.47 7.26
C LEU A 16 2.90 11.95 7.51
N ARG A 17 1.96 12.87 7.32
CA ARG A 17 2.12 14.30 7.66
C ARG A 17 1.91 14.56 9.15
N ASP A 18 0.78 14.11 9.69
CA ASP A 18 0.40 14.22 11.10
C ASP A 18 -0.10 12.86 11.61
N PRO A 19 0.74 12.07 12.31
CA PRO A 19 0.37 10.75 12.75
C PRO A 19 -0.45 10.74 14.04
N ALA A 20 -0.56 11.85 14.77
CA ALA A 20 -1.11 11.85 16.12
C ALA A 20 -2.56 11.29 16.21
N PRO A 21 -3.50 11.65 15.30
CA PRO A 21 -4.84 11.07 15.33
C PRO A 21 -4.82 9.56 15.06
N GLY A 22 -3.99 9.10 14.12
CA GLY A 22 -3.85 7.68 13.77
C GLY A 22 -3.21 6.87 14.89
N ASN A 23 -2.14 7.39 15.52
CA ASN A 23 -1.46 6.74 16.65
C ASN A 23 -2.41 6.52 17.83
N SER A 24 -3.31 7.47 18.10
CA SER A 24 -4.32 7.33 19.15
C SER A 24 -5.27 6.15 18.87
N LEU A 25 -5.69 5.97 17.61
CA LEU A 25 -6.54 4.84 17.21
C LEU A 25 -5.78 3.52 17.24
N ILE A 26 -4.53 3.51 16.76
CA ILE A 26 -3.66 2.32 16.78
C ILE A 26 -3.42 1.86 18.21
N GLY A 27 -3.09 2.77 19.14
CA GLY A 27 -2.86 2.41 20.54
C GLY A 27 -4.10 1.83 21.22
N LYS A 28 -5.31 2.32 20.88
CA LYS A 28 -6.57 1.74 21.36
C LYS A 28 -6.82 0.34 20.80
N ALA A 29 -6.55 0.13 19.51
CA ALA A 29 -6.81 -1.13 18.83
C ALA A 29 -5.73 -2.19 19.09
N ASN A 30 -4.50 -1.77 19.37
CA ASN A 30 -3.37 -2.64 19.66
C ASN A 30 -2.49 -2.04 20.79
N PRO A 31 -2.87 -2.25 22.07
CA PRO A 31 -2.12 -1.72 23.21
C PRO A 31 -0.69 -2.25 23.34
N GLN A 32 -0.35 -3.36 22.67
CA GLN A 32 1.02 -3.91 22.63
C GLN A 32 1.95 -3.08 21.72
N MET A 33 1.40 -2.25 20.83
CA MET A 33 2.16 -1.39 19.95
C MET A 33 2.54 -0.10 20.69
N GLY A 34 3.73 -0.09 21.29
CA GLY A 34 4.23 1.06 22.04
C GLY A 34 4.51 2.30 21.18
N ALA A 35 4.40 3.49 21.76
CA ALA A 35 4.57 4.76 21.06
C ALA A 35 5.94 4.89 20.35
N GLU A 36 7.02 4.40 20.98
CA GLU A 36 8.36 4.41 20.40
C GLU A 36 8.46 3.52 19.16
N GLN A 37 7.84 2.34 19.18
CA GLN A 37 7.82 1.42 18.05
C GLN A 37 7.05 2.02 16.87
N ILE A 38 5.92 2.70 17.13
CA ILE A 38 5.17 3.42 16.10
C ILE A 38 6.03 4.55 15.51
N ALA A 39 6.67 5.35 16.36
CA ALA A 39 7.53 6.45 15.92
C ALA A 39 8.68 5.95 15.04
N PHE A 40 9.34 4.86 15.45
CA PHE A 40 10.36 4.20 14.67
C PHE A 40 9.82 3.72 13.31
N GLY A 41 8.68 3.02 13.30
CA GLY A 41 8.05 2.52 12.07
C GLY A 41 7.71 3.65 11.09
N ILE A 42 7.17 4.77 11.58
CA ILE A 42 6.90 5.96 10.75
C ILE A 42 8.19 6.54 10.17
N ALA A 43 9.25 6.64 10.97
CA ALA A 43 10.54 7.13 10.50
C ALA A 43 11.11 6.24 9.38
N GLN A 44 11.05 4.92 9.53
CA GLN A 44 11.51 3.97 8.50
C GLN A 44 10.66 4.03 7.23
N MET A 45 9.32 4.13 7.36
CA MET A 45 8.42 4.30 6.21
C MET A 45 8.76 5.54 5.39
N LYS A 46 9.08 6.66 6.07
CA LYS A 46 9.50 7.91 5.41
C LYS A 46 10.87 7.78 4.77
N GLN A 47 11.85 7.26 5.51
CA GLN A 47 13.23 7.10 5.06
C GLN A 47 13.33 6.27 3.77
N TYR A 48 12.64 5.13 3.72
CA TYR A 48 12.67 4.23 2.56
C TYR A 48 11.57 4.52 1.53
N GLN A 49 10.80 5.59 1.73
CA GLN A 49 9.70 5.99 0.85
C GLN A 49 8.70 4.84 0.57
N LEU A 50 8.33 4.06 1.59
CA LEU A 50 7.53 2.84 1.40
C LEU A 50 6.12 3.12 0.84
N VAL A 51 5.59 4.31 1.07
CA VAL A 51 4.25 4.73 0.63
C VAL A 51 4.30 5.67 -0.58
N THR A 52 5.33 6.52 -0.66
CA THR A 52 5.43 7.63 -1.62
C THR A 52 6.49 7.43 -2.70
N GLY A 53 7.28 6.35 -2.61
CA GLY A 53 8.37 6.03 -3.52
C GLY A 53 7.93 5.27 -4.78
N GLY A 54 8.91 4.98 -5.65
CA GLY A 54 8.68 4.25 -6.91
C GLY A 54 7.61 4.90 -7.78
N ASP A 55 6.70 4.09 -8.30
CA ASP A 55 5.59 4.51 -9.18
C ASP A 55 4.68 5.56 -8.53
N ALA A 56 4.60 5.61 -7.19
CA ALA A 56 3.74 6.57 -6.49
C ALA A 56 4.18 8.04 -6.70
N LYS A 57 5.44 8.28 -7.08
CA LYS A 57 5.95 9.62 -7.37
C LYS A 57 5.23 10.29 -8.55
N THR A 58 4.78 9.51 -9.52
CA THR A 58 4.11 10.01 -10.73
C THR A 58 2.66 9.54 -10.82
N GLY A 59 2.34 8.39 -10.24
CA GLY A 59 1.02 7.77 -10.28
C GLY A 59 0.16 7.94 -9.03
N GLY A 60 0.70 8.54 -7.97
CA GLY A 60 0.02 8.72 -6.69
C GLY A 60 0.16 7.53 -5.73
N ILE A 61 -0.07 7.79 -4.44
CA ILE A 61 -0.06 6.80 -3.36
C ILE A 61 -1.07 5.69 -3.69
N GLY A 62 -0.63 4.44 -3.55
CA GLY A 62 -1.46 3.26 -3.79
C GLY A 62 -1.57 2.83 -5.25
N ILE A 63 -0.85 3.47 -6.18
CA ILE A 63 -0.80 2.99 -7.56
C ILE A 63 -0.28 1.55 -7.62
N ILE A 64 -0.95 0.75 -8.45
CA ILE A 64 -0.54 -0.59 -8.83
C ILE A 64 -0.48 -0.63 -10.35
N THR A 65 0.57 -1.25 -10.89
CA THR A 65 0.75 -1.38 -12.33
C THR A 65 0.74 -2.86 -12.72
N GLU A 66 0.10 -3.19 -13.84
CA GLU A 66 0.08 -4.55 -14.37
C GLU A 66 1.50 -5.13 -14.54
N PRO A 67 2.51 -4.40 -15.06
CA PRO A 67 3.88 -4.91 -15.11
C PRO A 67 4.47 -5.30 -13.75
N ARG A 68 4.16 -4.54 -12.68
CA ARG A 68 4.62 -4.85 -11.32
C ARG A 68 3.91 -6.09 -10.77
N LEU A 69 2.60 -6.21 -11.01
CA LEU A 69 1.83 -7.41 -10.64
C LEU A 69 2.35 -8.65 -11.38
N LYS A 70 2.64 -8.52 -12.68
CA LYS A 70 3.15 -9.62 -13.50
C LYS A 70 4.48 -10.14 -12.98
N LYS A 71 5.40 -9.26 -12.59
CA LYS A 71 6.68 -9.65 -11.96
C LYS A 71 6.47 -10.46 -10.68
N THR A 72 5.50 -10.06 -9.83
CA THR A 72 5.18 -10.81 -8.61
C THR A 72 4.57 -12.17 -8.94
N TRP A 73 3.60 -12.22 -9.85
CA TRP A 73 2.96 -13.47 -10.28
C TRP A 73 3.99 -14.44 -10.89
N ASP A 74 4.87 -13.95 -11.77
CA ASP A 74 5.93 -14.74 -12.39
C ASP A 74 6.91 -15.30 -11.36
N MET A 75 7.25 -14.49 -10.35
CA MET A 75 8.08 -14.95 -9.23
C MET A 75 7.40 -16.09 -8.47
N LEU A 76 6.11 -15.97 -8.16
CA LEU A 76 5.37 -17.02 -7.44
C LEU A 76 5.29 -18.32 -8.25
N VAL A 77 5.00 -18.24 -9.56
CA VAL A 77 4.95 -19.41 -10.46
C VAL A 77 6.32 -20.05 -10.61
N LYS A 78 7.37 -19.25 -10.87
CA LYS A 78 8.74 -19.74 -11.03
C LYS A 78 9.23 -20.50 -9.80
N ASN A 79 8.87 -20.02 -8.61
CA ASN A 79 9.22 -20.66 -7.34
C ASN A 79 8.23 -21.75 -6.91
N LYS A 80 7.27 -22.13 -7.78
CA LYS A 80 6.26 -23.17 -7.53
C LYS A 80 5.40 -22.90 -6.29
N LEU A 81 5.21 -21.64 -5.93
CA LEU A 81 4.37 -21.21 -4.81
C LEU A 81 2.89 -21.17 -5.21
N ILE A 82 2.60 -20.99 -6.50
CA ILE A 82 1.25 -21.07 -7.09
C ILE A 82 1.27 -21.87 -8.38
N ASP A 83 0.13 -22.48 -8.69
CA ASP A 83 -0.14 -23.16 -9.95
C ASP A 83 -0.82 -22.18 -10.92
N ALA A 84 -0.14 -21.85 -12.02
CA ALA A 84 -0.63 -20.92 -13.02
C ALA A 84 -1.96 -21.35 -13.67
N SER A 85 -2.25 -22.66 -13.70
CA SER A 85 -3.53 -23.16 -14.22
C SER A 85 -4.71 -22.89 -13.28
N LYS A 86 -4.44 -22.71 -11.99
CA LYS A 86 -5.45 -22.45 -10.95
C LYS A 86 -5.54 -20.98 -10.55
N VAL A 87 -4.50 -20.20 -10.85
CA VAL A 87 -4.41 -18.77 -10.54
C VAL A 87 -4.10 -17.99 -11.82
N PRO A 88 -5.07 -17.83 -12.74
CA PRO A 88 -4.86 -17.07 -13.98
C PRO A 88 -4.56 -15.61 -13.68
N PHE A 89 -3.48 -15.08 -14.25
CA PHE A 89 -2.94 -13.76 -13.90
C PHE A 89 -3.99 -12.64 -13.97
N GLU A 90 -4.75 -12.60 -15.06
CA GLU A 90 -5.73 -11.58 -15.39
C GLU A 90 -6.93 -11.57 -14.42
N GLN A 91 -7.14 -12.66 -13.66
CA GLN A 91 -8.22 -12.79 -12.70
C GLN A 91 -7.78 -12.45 -11.26
N THR A 92 -6.50 -12.12 -11.05
CA THR A 92 -5.97 -11.87 -9.71
C THR A 92 -6.08 -10.42 -9.23
N TYR A 93 -6.48 -9.50 -10.11
CA TYR A 93 -6.52 -8.07 -9.79
C TYR A 93 -7.54 -7.29 -10.65
N THR A 94 -7.85 -6.08 -10.20
CA THR A 94 -8.47 -5.03 -11.02
C THR A 94 -7.76 -3.71 -10.76
N LEU A 95 -7.58 -2.89 -11.80
CA LEU A 95 -7.00 -1.55 -11.69
C LEU A 95 -8.04 -0.43 -11.70
N GLU A 96 -9.32 -0.77 -11.89
CA GLU A 96 -10.40 0.20 -12.00
C GLU A 96 -10.53 1.08 -10.76
N MET A 97 -10.24 0.53 -9.58
CA MET A 97 -10.43 1.23 -8.31
C MET A 97 -9.31 2.24 -8.00
N VAL A 98 -8.15 2.11 -8.65
CA VAL A 98 -6.98 2.98 -8.42
C VAL A 98 -6.75 3.97 -9.55
N LYS A 99 -7.32 3.72 -10.74
CA LYS A 99 -7.12 4.52 -11.96
C LYS A 99 -7.30 6.04 -11.73
N ASP A 100 -8.33 6.42 -10.98
CA ASP A 100 -8.71 7.81 -10.75
C ASP A 100 -8.47 8.28 -9.30
N ALA A 101 -7.73 7.49 -8.50
CA ALA A 101 -7.46 7.86 -7.10
C ALA A 101 -6.62 9.15 -7.03
N GLY A 102 -5.53 9.21 -7.80
CA GLY A 102 -4.75 10.44 -8.07
C GLY A 102 -4.18 11.14 -6.84
N VAL A 103 -4.03 10.44 -5.70
CA VAL A 103 -3.55 11.02 -4.45
C VAL A 103 -2.03 11.17 -4.51
N MET A 104 -1.55 12.30 -5.02
CA MET A 104 -0.12 12.55 -5.12
C MET A 104 0.53 12.64 -3.73
N PRO A 105 1.78 12.16 -3.55
CA PRO A 105 2.55 12.31 -2.31
C PRO A 105 2.56 13.74 -1.74
#